data_AF-A0A3M0GL37-F1
#
_entry.id   AF-A0A3M0GL37-F1
#
_cell.length_a   1.000
_cell.length_b   1.000
_cell.length_c   1.000
_cell.angle_alpha   90.00
_cell.angle_beta   90.00
_cell.angle_gamma   90.00
#
_symmetry.space_group_name_H-M   'P 1'
#
loop_
_entity.id
_entity.type
_entity.pdbx_description
1 polymer ?
#
loop_
_entity_poly.entity_id
_entity_poly.type
_entity_poly.pdbx_seq_one_letter_code
_entity_poly.pdbx_strand_id
1 'polypeptide(L)'
;MKKLLYIFCFTFGLFQGFGQSESSESTISLSVVLPDNTDQLQPSHISKMESKIQKMVSNYGISGQGYTNNFVIYPKYEIYDHTVVEGMKNVHVVNAEFNLFIKEMKTGKVFSIYSQSLKGDGYNRKQAVNQSISSIKTRNDDIKAFLDDAKEKIVSYYIQNCDQIYNDGSSLITQKRYREAIALLYSVPKEVGACYEKIRAKTDEAYIAYQDQKCAETIQKSQTAIAANNYNSALTYLSRIDPSSSCNGKSQSLIASISTKVDEKEREQLAQQERYRKDRKELARLRMANAKEIALAYYKSKPQTVIYKSLF
;
A
#
# COMPACT_ATOMS: atom_id res chain seq x y z
N MET A 1 79.12 -0.58 6.71
CA MET A 1 78.89 -1.68 5.75
C MET A 1 77.49 -2.25 5.97
N LYS A 2 76.68 -2.32 4.90
CA LYS A 2 75.43 -3.10 4.71
C LYS A 2 74.30 -2.88 5.74
N LYS A 3 73.35 -1.98 5.44
CA LYS A 3 72.03 -2.28 4.82
C LYS A 3 71.16 -3.22 5.67
N LEU A 4 70.08 -2.70 6.26
CA LEU A 4 68.71 -3.11 5.92
C LEU A 4 67.71 -2.08 6.46
N LEU A 5 66.96 -1.50 5.54
CA LEU A 5 66.03 -0.40 5.72
C LEU A 5 64.62 -1.03 5.63
N TYR A 6 63.92 -1.15 6.76
CA TYR A 6 62.54 -1.64 6.80
C TYR A 6 61.59 -0.48 6.45
N ILE A 7 61.24 -0.37 5.16
CA ILE A 7 60.10 0.44 4.70
C ILE A 7 58.82 -0.33 5.03
N PHE A 8 58.09 0.16 6.03
CA PHE A 8 56.71 -0.23 6.30
C PHE A 8 55.83 0.40 5.21
N CYS A 9 55.60 -0.34 4.13
CA CYS A 9 54.75 0.07 3.03
C CYS A 9 53.28 -0.07 3.47
N PHE A 10 52.73 1.00 4.03
CA PHE A 10 51.29 1.11 4.31
C PHE A 10 50.55 1.27 2.98
N THR A 11 50.27 0.16 2.31
CA THR A 11 49.42 0.13 1.13
C THR A 11 48.00 0.48 1.55
N PHE A 12 47.65 1.75 1.38
CA PHE A 12 46.29 2.25 1.40
C PHE A 12 45.55 1.68 0.18
N GLY A 13 45.09 0.43 0.31
CA GLY A 13 44.19 -0.19 -0.65
C GLY A 13 42.85 0.50 -0.55
N LEU A 14 42.59 1.43 -1.48
CA LEU A 14 41.25 1.90 -1.80
C LEU A 14 40.43 0.69 -2.29
N PHE A 15 39.80 -0.01 -1.37
CA PHE A 15 38.63 -0.83 -1.68
C PHE A 15 37.53 0.14 -2.10
N GLN A 16 37.51 0.45 -3.39
CA GLN A 16 36.32 0.91 -4.09
C GLN A 16 35.32 -0.23 -3.96
N GLY A 17 34.51 -0.19 -2.90
CA GLY A 17 33.28 -0.96 -2.85
C GLY A 17 32.44 -0.49 -4.02
N PHE A 18 32.40 -1.28 -5.09
CA PHE A 18 31.28 -1.23 -6.01
C PHE A 18 30.06 -1.55 -5.16
N GLY A 19 29.35 -0.50 -4.73
CA GLY A 19 27.98 -0.65 -4.28
C GLY A 19 27.27 -1.37 -5.41
N GLN A 20 26.88 -2.62 -5.18
CA GLN A 20 25.92 -3.28 -6.03
C GLN A 20 24.72 -2.35 -6.08
N SER A 21 24.51 -1.70 -7.21
CA SER A 21 23.18 -1.24 -7.55
C SER A 21 22.33 -2.49 -7.50
N GLU A 22 21.53 -2.65 -6.45
CA GLU A 22 20.42 -3.59 -6.46
C GLU A 22 19.58 -3.22 -7.68
N SER A 23 19.84 -3.88 -8.81
CA SER A 23 18.81 -4.13 -9.80
C SER A 23 17.84 -5.09 -9.13
N SER A 24 17.09 -4.58 -8.15
CA SER A 24 15.86 -5.21 -7.74
C SER A 24 15.03 -5.21 -9.01
N GLU A 25 14.98 -6.36 -9.68
CA GLU A 25 14.02 -6.65 -10.72
C GLU A 25 12.67 -6.27 -10.09
N SER A 26 12.17 -5.08 -10.43
CA SER A 26 11.08 -4.45 -9.72
C SER A 26 9.81 -5.19 -10.12
N THR A 27 9.51 -6.25 -9.39
CA THR A 27 8.33 -7.06 -9.61
C THR A 27 7.12 -6.34 -9.03
N ILE A 28 6.13 -6.06 -9.87
CA ILE A 28 4.82 -5.60 -9.41
C ILE A 28 4.35 -6.59 -8.34
N SER A 29 4.22 -6.09 -7.12
CA SER A 29 3.74 -6.89 -6.00
C SER A 29 2.21 -6.92 -6.07
N LEU A 30 1.63 -8.12 -6.18
CA LEU A 30 0.18 -8.33 -6.22
C LEU A 30 -0.29 -8.86 -4.87
N SER A 31 -1.32 -8.22 -4.30
CA SER A 31 -1.95 -8.71 -3.08
C SER A 31 -3.06 -9.70 -3.42
N VAL A 32 -3.17 -10.81 -2.71
CA VAL A 32 -4.31 -11.73 -2.88
C VAL A 32 -5.46 -11.22 -2.01
N VAL A 33 -6.63 -11.02 -2.60
CA VAL A 33 -7.85 -10.65 -1.86
C VAL A 33 -8.87 -11.77 -2.02
N LEU A 34 -9.50 -12.14 -0.91
CA LEU A 34 -10.48 -13.22 -0.85
C LEU A 34 -11.83 -12.79 -1.46
N PRO A 35 -12.61 -13.73 -2.02
CA PRO A 35 -13.93 -13.42 -2.53
C PRO A 35 -14.94 -13.25 -1.39
N ASP A 36 -15.88 -12.34 -1.59
CA ASP A 36 -17.01 -12.10 -0.68
C ASP A 36 -18.18 -13.09 -0.91
N ASN A 37 -18.07 -14.01 -1.88
CA ASN A 37 -19.14 -14.95 -2.20
C ASN A 37 -19.19 -16.12 -1.20
N THR A 38 -19.96 -15.93 -0.14
CA THR A 38 -20.10 -16.89 0.98
C THR A 38 -21.27 -17.86 0.84
N ASP A 39 -22.31 -17.55 0.06
CA ASP A 39 -23.57 -18.32 0.13
C ASP A 39 -23.44 -19.75 -0.38
N GLN A 40 -22.50 -20.01 -1.30
CA GLN A 40 -22.26 -21.33 -1.88
C GLN A 40 -20.97 -22.00 -1.39
N LEU A 41 -20.16 -21.29 -0.58
CA LEU A 41 -18.84 -21.72 -0.15
C LEU A 41 -18.71 -21.72 1.36
N GLN A 42 -18.19 -22.81 1.92
CA GLN A 42 -17.86 -22.86 3.34
C GLN A 42 -16.52 -22.16 3.60
N PRO A 43 -16.23 -21.70 4.83
CA PRO A 43 -14.95 -21.09 5.18
C PRO A 43 -13.73 -21.95 4.80
N SER A 44 -13.84 -23.28 4.91
CA SER A 44 -12.79 -24.22 4.47
C SER A 44 -12.54 -24.18 2.95
N HIS A 45 -13.57 -23.97 2.14
CA HIS A 45 -13.43 -23.79 0.69
C HIS A 45 -12.70 -22.49 0.35
N ILE A 46 -13.05 -21.41 1.06
CA ILE A 46 -12.41 -20.10 0.90
C ILE A 46 -10.92 -20.18 1.25
N SER A 47 -10.59 -20.75 2.41
CA SER A 47 -9.20 -20.93 2.87
C SER A 47 -8.37 -21.82 1.93
N LYS A 48 -8.98 -22.86 1.35
CA LYS A 48 -8.32 -23.72 0.36
C LYS A 48 -8.04 -22.96 -0.95
N MET A 49 -9.01 -22.18 -1.42
CA MET A 49 -8.85 -21.35 -2.61
C MET A 49 -7.80 -20.27 -2.40
N GLU A 50 -7.76 -19.64 -1.23
CA GLU A 50 -6.68 -18.73 -0.83
C GLU A 50 -5.32 -19.40 -0.96
N SER A 51 -5.16 -20.58 -0.35
CA SER A 51 -3.90 -21.33 -0.38
C SER A 51 -3.49 -21.68 -1.81
N LYS A 52 -4.45 -22.02 -2.68
CA LYS A 52 -4.22 -22.28 -4.11
C LYS A 52 -3.72 -21.04 -4.84
N ILE A 53 -4.33 -19.87 -4.60
CA ILE A 53 -3.95 -18.60 -5.24
C ILE A 53 -2.60 -18.13 -4.71
N GLN A 54 -2.35 -18.20 -3.41
CA GLN A 54 -1.05 -17.89 -2.80
C GLN A 54 0.07 -18.77 -3.41
N LYS A 55 -0.18 -20.07 -3.56
CA LYS A 55 0.75 -20.98 -4.24
C LYS A 55 0.93 -20.61 -5.71
N MET A 56 -0.15 -20.24 -6.40
CA MET A 56 -0.11 -19.81 -7.79
C MET A 56 0.82 -18.61 -7.97
N VAL A 57 0.63 -17.54 -7.21
CA VAL A 57 1.46 -16.32 -7.34
C VAL A 57 2.91 -16.55 -6.89
N SER A 58 3.11 -17.36 -5.85
CA SER A 58 4.45 -17.70 -5.34
C SER A 58 5.26 -18.50 -6.37
N ASN A 59 4.61 -19.38 -7.16
CA ASN A 59 5.27 -20.13 -8.23
C ASN A 59 5.88 -19.24 -9.33
N TYR A 60 5.44 -17.98 -9.43
CA TYR A 60 5.93 -17.00 -10.42
C TYR A 60 6.63 -15.80 -9.75
N GLY A 61 7.14 -15.99 -8.52
CA GLY A 61 7.99 -15.00 -7.84
C GLY A 61 7.24 -13.77 -7.31
N ILE A 62 5.92 -13.83 -7.18
CA ILE A 62 5.11 -12.74 -6.65
C ILE A 62 4.82 -13.01 -5.17
N SER A 63 5.17 -12.05 -4.31
CA SER A 63 4.83 -12.13 -2.88
C SER A 63 3.32 -12.01 -2.70
N GLY A 64 2.66 -13.12 -2.32
CA GLY A 64 1.22 -13.17 -2.06
C GLY A 64 0.78 -12.61 -0.69
N GLN A 65 1.70 -11.99 0.06
CA GLN A 65 1.47 -11.49 1.42
C GLN A 65 1.49 -9.96 1.46
N GLY A 66 0.44 -9.37 2.04
CA GLY A 66 0.37 -7.95 2.38
C GLY A 66 -0.78 -7.21 1.70
N TYR A 67 -1.51 -6.40 2.46
CA TYR A 67 -2.65 -5.58 2.01
C TYR A 67 -2.25 -4.22 1.42
N THR A 68 -0.97 -4.00 1.13
CA THR A 68 -0.43 -2.66 0.87
C THR A 68 -0.30 -2.30 -0.60
N ASN A 69 -0.65 -3.20 -1.52
CA ASN A 69 -0.45 -2.98 -2.95
C ASN A 69 -1.75 -2.51 -3.60
N ASN A 70 -1.65 -1.60 -4.57
CA ASN A 70 -2.81 -1.03 -5.27
C ASN A 70 -3.53 -2.07 -6.14
N PHE A 71 -2.86 -3.17 -6.48
CA PHE A 71 -3.38 -4.23 -7.35
C PHE A 71 -3.65 -5.50 -6.56
N VAL A 72 -4.79 -6.12 -6.85
CA VAL A 72 -5.24 -7.33 -6.19
C VAL A 72 -5.60 -8.40 -7.19
N ILE A 73 -5.36 -9.65 -6.80
CA ILE A 73 -5.95 -10.82 -7.44
C ILE A 73 -7.25 -11.13 -6.70
N TYR A 74 -8.36 -11.02 -7.42
CA TYR A 74 -9.70 -11.23 -6.92
C TYR A 74 -10.30 -12.48 -7.58
N PRO A 75 -10.55 -13.57 -6.84
CA PRO A 75 -11.19 -14.75 -7.37
C PRO A 75 -12.71 -14.58 -7.46
N LYS A 76 -13.34 -15.26 -8.42
CA LYS A 76 -14.78 -15.51 -8.47
C LYS A 76 -14.98 -16.98 -8.80
N TYR A 77 -15.71 -17.68 -7.93
CA TYR A 77 -16.07 -19.08 -8.13
C TYR A 77 -17.59 -19.18 -8.26
N GLU A 78 -18.07 -19.79 -9.33
CA GLU A 78 -19.49 -19.85 -9.67
C GLU A 78 -19.88 -21.27 -10.10
N ILE A 79 -20.78 -21.91 -9.35
CA ILE A 79 -21.35 -23.20 -9.74
C ILE A 79 -22.46 -22.92 -10.73
N TYR A 80 -22.31 -23.40 -11.96
CA TYR A 80 -23.34 -23.24 -13.00
C TYR A 80 -24.16 -24.51 -13.20
N ASP A 81 -23.67 -25.67 -12.75
CA ASP A 81 -24.40 -26.93 -12.84
C ASP A 81 -24.10 -27.85 -11.64
N HIS A 82 -25.15 -28.48 -11.12
CA HIS A 82 -25.08 -29.47 -10.05
C HIS A 82 -26.08 -30.59 -10.35
N THR A 83 -25.54 -31.77 -10.67
CA THR A 83 -26.35 -32.97 -10.91
C THR A 83 -26.13 -34.01 -9.82
N VAL A 84 -27.15 -34.82 -9.56
CA VAL A 84 -27.04 -36.01 -8.72
C VAL A 84 -27.19 -37.23 -9.63
N VAL A 85 -26.15 -38.05 -9.67
CA VAL A 85 -26.19 -39.34 -10.38
C VAL A 85 -26.64 -40.39 -9.38
N GLU A 86 -27.81 -40.97 -9.65
CA GLU A 86 -28.41 -42.01 -8.82
C GLU A 86 -27.78 -43.38 -9.14
N GLY A 87 -27.57 -44.19 -8.10
CA GLY A 87 -26.94 -45.51 -8.18
C GLY A 87 -26.98 -46.21 -6.82
N MET A 88 -26.06 -47.16 -6.56
CA MET A 88 -25.95 -47.80 -5.22
C MET A 88 -25.68 -46.78 -4.11
N LYS A 89 -25.02 -45.67 -4.45
CA LYS A 89 -24.84 -44.50 -3.59
C LYS A 89 -24.91 -43.26 -4.47
N ASN A 90 -25.63 -42.24 -4.02
CA ASN A 90 -25.76 -41.00 -4.78
C ASN A 90 -24.41 -40.28 -4.91
N VAL A 91 -24.08 -39.87 -6.14
CA VAL A 91 -22.89 -39.07 -6.44
C VAL A 91 -23.33 -37.69 -6.87
N HIS A 92 -22.84 -36.67 -6.17
CA HIS A 92 -23.03 -35.27 -6.52
C HIS A 92 -21.91 -34.86 -7.47
N VAL A 93 -22.26 -34.30 -8.62
CA VAL A 93 -21.30 -33.76 -9.60
C VAL A 93 -21.55 -32.26 -9.71
N VAL A 94 -20.50 -31.47 -9.53
CA VAL A 94 -20.50 -30.01 -9.60
C VAL A 94 -19.63 -29.58 -10.77
N ASN A 95 -20.19 -28.79 -11.68
CA ASN A 95 -19.45 -28.06 -12.67
C ASN A 95 -19.47 -26.57 -12.30
N ALA A 96 -18.29 -25.96 -12.28
CA ALA A 96 -18.10 -24.59 -11.84
C ALA A 96 -17.12 -23.85 -12.73
N GLU A 97 -17.21 -22.53 -12.74
CA GLU A 97 -16.27 -21.65 -13.40
C GLU A 97 -15.48 -20.87 -12.35
N PHE A 98 -14.15 -20.90 -12.49
CA PHE A 98 -13.24 -20.16 -11.62
C PHE A 98 -12.54 -19.07 -12.40
N ASN A 99 -12.79 -17.83 -12.01
CA ASN A 99 -12.20 -16.64 -12.62
C ASN A 99 -11.25 -15.97 -11.63
N LEU A 100 -10.12 -15.48 -12.13
CA LEU A 100 -9.19 -14.61 -11.41
C LEU A 100 -9.10 -13.28 -12.13
N PHE A 101 -9.31 -12.20 -11.40
CA PHE A 101 -9.20 -10.84 -11.90
C PHE A 101 -8.01 -10.15 -11.25
N ILE A 102 -7.06 -9.65 -12.04
CA ILE A 102 -6.09 -8.68 -11.53
C ILE A 102 -6.69 -7.29 -11.73
N LYS A 103 -7.02 -6.62 -10.63
CA LYS A 103 -7.67 -5.31 -10.66
C LYS A 103 -7.01 -4.31 -9.72
N GLU A 104 -7.12 -3.04 -10.03
CA GLU A 104 -6.81 -1.98 -9.10
C GLU A 104 -7.92 -1.82 -8.06
N MET A 105 -7.57 -1.83 -6.77
CA MET A 105 -8.53 -1.71 -5.67
C MET A 105 -9.34 -0.43 -5.69
N LYS A 106 -8.77 0.66 -6.21
CA LYS A 106 -9.33 2.00 -6.14
C LYS A 106 -10.41 2.23 -7.19
N THR A 107 -10.09 1.96 -8.45
CA THR A 107 -10.98 2.19 -9.59
C THR A 107 -11.79 0.95 -9.95
N GLY A 108 -11.42 -0.22 -9.43
CA GLY A 108 -11.96 -1.50 -9.89
C GLY A 108 -11.50 -1.87 -11.30
N LYS A 109 -10.58 -1.10 -11.90
CA LYS A 109 -10.08 -1.37 -13.25
C LYS A 109 -9.42 -2.73 -13.30
N VAL A 110 -9.94 -3.60 -14.16
CA VAL A 110 -9.39 -4.93 -14.43
C VAL A 110 -8.31 -4.81 -15.49
N PHE A 111 -7.14 -5.35 -15.21
CA PHE A 111 -6.01 -5.41 -16.14
C PHE A 111 -5.96 -6.76 -16.86
N SER A 112 -6.18 -7.86 -16.14
CA SER A 112 -6.20 -9.18 -16.75
C SER A 112 -7.21 -10.09 -16.08
N ILE A 113 -7.63 -11.11 -16.83
CA ILE A 113 -8.61 -12.12 -16.41
C ILE A 113 -8.08 -13.50 -16.81
N TYR A 114 -8.14 -14.45 -15.89
CA TYR A 114 -7.93 -15.87 -16.14
C TYR A 114 -9.19 -16.64 -15.78
N SER A 115 -9.56 -17.62 -16.61
CA SER A 115 -10.76 -18.43 -16.43
C SER A 115 -10.40 -19.90 -16.53
N GLN A 116 -10.97 -20.72 -15.65
CA GLN A 116 -10.80 -22.16 -15.62
C GLN A 116 -12.13 -22.82 -15.25
N SER A 117 -12.62 -23.67 -16.15
CA SER A 117 -13.70 -24.59 -15.83
C SER A 117 -13.20 -25.69 -14.89
N LEU A 118 -13.97 -25.91 -13.83
CA LEU A 118 -13.69 -26.88 -12.77
C LEU A 118 -14.81 -27.91 -12.72
N LYS A 119 -14.41 -29.15 -12.42
CA LYS A 119 -15.33 -30.24 -12.17
C LYS A 119 -14.94 -30.94 -10.89
N GLY A 120 -15.92 -31.29 -10.08
CA GLY A 120 -15.70 -32.07 -8.87
C GLY A 120 -16.89 -32.95 -8.56
N ASP A 121 -16.60 -34.13 -8.02
CA ASP A 121 -17.59 -35.12 -7.63
C ASP A 121 -17.39 -35.54 -6.16
N GLY A 122 -18.44 -36.07 -5.55
CA GLY A 122 -18.38 -36.58 -4.19
C GLY A 122 -19.71 -37.14 -3.71
N TYR A 123 -19.71 -37.77 -2.54
CA TYR A 123 -20.91 -38.38 -1.95
C TYR A 123 -21.86 -37.38 -1.31
N ASN A 124 -21.50 -36.10 -1.32
CA ASN A 124 -22.36 -34.98 -0.98
C ASN A 124 -21.86 -33.72 -1.70
N ARG A 125 -22.70 -32.69 -1.78
CA ARG A 125 -22.37 -31.41 -2.44
C ARG A 125 -21.09 -30.77 -1.91
N LYS A 126 -20.81 -30.86 -0.61
CA LYS A 126 -19.60 -30.25 -0.02
C LYS A 126 -18.33 -30.92 -0.53
N GLN A 127 -18.32 -32.26 -0.62
CA GLN A 127 -17.20 -33.02 -1.19
C GLN A 127 -16.98 -32.68 -2.66
N ALA A 128 -18.06 -32.62 -3.47
CA ALA A 128 -17.98 -32.25 -4.87
C ALA A 128 -17.40 -30.84 -5.08
N VAL A 129 -17.84 -29.85 -4.29
CA VAL A 129 -17.27 -28.49 -4.32
C VAL A 129 -15.81 -28.50 -3.89
N ASN A 130 -15.46 -29.15 -2.77
CA ASN A 130 -14.08 -29.25 -2.31
C ASN A 130 -13.15 -29.89 -3.35
N GLN A 131 -13.65 -30.90 -4.07
CA GLN A 131 -12.90 -31.58 -5.13
C GLN A 131 -12.72 -30.69 -6.36
N SER A 132 -13.75 -29.94 -6.76
CA SER A 132 -13.61 -28.96 -7.85
C SER A 132 -12.56 -27.89 -7.54
N ILE A 133 -12.51 -27.37 -6.31
CA ILE A 133 -11.47 -26.42 -5.85
C ILE A 133 -10.09 -27.08 -5.81
N SER A 134 -10.00 -28.38 -5.50
CA SER A 134 -8.73 -29.13 -5.62
C SER A 134 -8.18 -29.09 -7.05
N SER A 135 -9.04 -29.04 -8.06
CA SER A 135 -8.66 -29.07 -9.47
C SER A 135 -8.14 -27.73 -10.01
N ILE A 136 -8.20 -26.65 -9.20
CA ILE A 136 -7.56 -25.37 -9.55
C ILE A 136 -6.07 -25.61 -9.77
N LYS A 137 -5.59 -25.30 -10.98
CA LYS A 137 -4.19 -25.37 -11.34
C LYS A 137 -3.45 -24.23 -10.66
N THR A 138 -2.23 -24.49 -10.21
CA THR A 138 -1.36 -23.44 -9.63
C THR A 138 -0.15 -23.16 -10.52
N ARG A 139 -0.01 -23.85 -11.64
CA ARG A 139 1.07 -23.70 -12.62
C ARG A 139 0.62 -24.24 -13.98
N ASN A 140 0.67 -23.40 -15.00
CA ASN A 140 0.60 -23.73 -16.44
C ASN A 140 1.02 -22.47 -17.23
N ASP A 141 1.12 -22.60 -18.55
CA ASP A 141 1.51 -21.48 -19.40
C ASP A 141 0.44 -20.38 -19.45
N ASP A 142 -0.84 -20.75 -19.35
CA ASP A 142 -1.96 -19.80 -19.31
C ASP A 142 -1.91 -18.88 -18.07
N ILE A 143 -1.61 -19.44 -16.90
CA ILE A 143 -1.43 -18.67 -15.65
C ILE A 143 -0.21 -17.76 -15.79
N LYS A 144 0.89 -18.25 -16.39
CA LYS A 144 2.06 -17.40 -16.64
C LYS A 144 1.71 -16.22 -17.54
N ALA A 145 1.05 -16.49 -18.66
CA ALA A 145 0.61 -15.48 -19.61
C ALA A 145 -0.34 -14.47 -18.96
N PHE A 146 -1.29 -14.93 -18.14
CA PHE A 146 -2.18 -14.07 -17.37
C PHE A 146 -1.43 -13.11 -16.44
N LEU A 147 -0.43 -13.60 -15.69
CA LEU A 147 0.35 -12.78 -14.78
C LEU A 147 1.25 -11.78 -15.53
N ASP A 148 1.84 -12.20 -16.65
CA ASP A 148 2.71 -11.35 -17.46
C ASP A 148 1.90 -10.26 -18.20
N ASP A 149 0.76 -10.62 -18.80
CA ASP A 149 -0.20 -9.69 -19.43
C ASP A 149 -0.69 -8.63 -18.44
N ALA A 150 -0.99 -9.04 -17.20
CA ALA A 150 -1.38 -8.10 -16.16
C ALA A 150 -0.26 -7.08 -15.85
N LYS A 151 0.98 -7.54 -15.70
CA LYS A 151 2.12 -6.64 -15.45
C LYS A 151 2.30 -5.64 -16.58
N GLU A 152 2.27 -6.12 -17.83
CA GLU A 152 2.42 -5.28 -19.01
C GLU A 152 1.31 -4.23 -19.12
N LYS A 153 0.05 -4.63 -18.92
CA LYS A 153 -1.10 -3.71 -18.96
C LYS A 153 -1.09 -2.70 -17.83
N ILE A 154 -0.65 -3.07 -16.63
CA ILE A 154 -0.49 -2.15 -15.51
C ILE A 154 0.55 -1.09 -15.86
N VAL A 155 1.76 -1.50 -16.28
CA VAL A 155 2.83 -0.56 -16.65
C VAL A 155 2.37 0.35 -17.80
N SER A 156 1.83 -0.24 -18.86
CA SER A 156 1.37 0.48 -20.05
C SER A 156 0.30 1.53 -19.71
N TYR A 157 -0.66 1.17 -18.87
CA TYR A 157 -1.70 2.12 -18.43
C TYR A 157 -1.09 3.34 -17.73
N TYR A 158 -0.19 3.11 -16.76
CA TYR A 158 0.40 4.21 -16.00
C TYR A 158 1.37 5.06 -16.84
N ILE A 159 2.09 4.47 -17.80
CA ILE A 159 2.89 5.23 -18.77
C ILE A 159 1.97 6.14 -19.60
N GLN A 160 0.93 5.57 -20.21
CA GLN A 160 0.02 6.31 -21.09
C GLN A 160 -0.77 7.42 -20.37
N ASN A 161 -1.02 7.25 -19.07
CA ASN A 161 -1.81 8.18 -18.27
C ASN A 161 -0.93 9.06 -17.35
N CYS A 162 0.39 9.01 -17.50
CA CYS A 162 1.31 9.67 -16.58
C CYS A 162 1.04 11.17 -16.42
N ASP A 163 0.90 11.87 -17.55
CA ASP A 163 0.68 13.32 -17.56
C ASP A 163 -0.69 13.68 -17.01
N GLN A 164 -1.72 12.88 -17.29
CA GLN A 164 -3.05 13.07 -16.72
C GLN A 164 -3.00 12.92 -15.19
N ILE A 165 -2.40 11.86 -14.67
CA ILE A 165 -2.28 11.63 -13.22
C ILE A 165 -1.52 12.78 -12.55
N TYR A 166 -0.44 13.25 -13.18
CA TYR A 166 0.32 14.40 -12.71
C TYR A 166 -0.55 15.68 -12.64
N ASN A 167 -1.30 15.96 -13.70
CA ASN A 167 -2.15 17.15 -13.80
C ASN A 167 -3.33 17.10 -12.82
N ASP A 168 -3.98 15.94 -12.69
CA ASP A 168 -5.06 15.72 -11.74
C ASP A 168 -4.56 15.90 -10.29
N GLY A 169 -3.39 15.35 -9.96
CA GLY A 169 -2.73 15.56 -8.67
C GLY A 169 -2.41 17.04 -8.42
N SER A 170 -1.89 17.75 -9.44
CA SER A 170 -1.60 19.19 -9.36
C SER A 170 -2.87 20.03 -9.09
N SER A 171 -3.97 19.68 -9.76
CA SER A 171 -5.27 20.31 -9.58
C SER A 171 -5.80 20.09 -8.16
N LEU A 172 -5.70 18.85 -7.64
CA LEU A 172 -6.10 18.52 -6.26
C LEU A 172 -5.28 19.28 -5.20
N ILE A 173 -3.97 19.47 -5.43
CA ILE A 173 -3.11 20.30 -4.57
C ILE A 173 -3.62 21.76 -4.57
N THR A 174 -3.89 22.32 -5.74
CA THR A 174 -4.40 23.70 -5.88
C THR A 174 -5.74 23.88 -5.17
N GLN A 175 -6.60 22.85 -5.21
CA GLN A 175 -7.88 22.80 -4.49
C GLN A 175 -7.74 22.54 -2.97
N LYS A 176 -6.51 22.44 -2.44
CA LYS A 176 -6.21 22.06 -1.04
C LYS A 176 -6.74 20.68 -0.64
N ARG A 177 -7.06 19.82 -1.62
CA ARG A 177 -7.51 18.43 -1.43
C ARG A 177 -6.30 17.50 -1.28
N TYR A 178 -5.39 17.83 -0.37
CA TYR A 178 -4.06 17.21 -0.34
C TYR A 178 -4.08 15.71 -0.06
N ARG A 179 -4.97 15.23 0.82
CA ARG A 179 -5.08 13.79 1.09
C ARG A 179 -5.44 13.00 -0.16
N GLU A 180 -6.30 13.56 -1.00
CA GLU A 180 -6.70 12.95 -2.26
C GLU A 180 -5.59 13.04 -3.31
N ALA A 181 -4.89 14.18 -3.39
CA ALA A 181 -3.71 14.32 -4.24
C ALA A 181 -2.65 13.26 -3.90
N ILE A 182 -2.30 13.14 -2.61
CA ILE A 182 -1.35 12.13 -2.12
C ILE A 182 -1.84 10.72 -2.46
N ALA A 183 -3.13 10.45 -2.26
CA ALA A 183 -3.71 9.15 -2.52
C ALA A 183 -3.63 8.75 -4.01
N LEU A 184 -3.94 9.69 -4.92
CA LEU A 184 -3.85 9.52 -6.37
C LEU A 184 -2.39 9.33 -6.80
N LEU A 185 -1.49 10.25 -6.43
CA LEU A 185 -0.11 10.24 -6.88
C LEU A 185 0.67 9.03 -6.35
N TYR A 186 0.42 8.63 -5.10
CA TYR A 186 1.00 7.41 -4.51
C TYR A 186 0.47 6.11 -5.19
N SER A 187 -0.51 6.18 -6.09
CA SER A 187 -1.00 4.99 -6.79
C SER A 187 -0.01 4.44 -7.82
N VAL A 188 0.89 5.29 -8.32
CA VAL A 188 1.77 4.99 -9.45
C VAL A 188 2.87 3.99 -9.02
N PRO A 189 2.97 2.82 -9.69
CA PRO A 189 4.01 1.84 -9.39
C PRO A 189 5.42 2.37 -9.70
N LYS A 190 6.43 1.87 -8.98
CA LYS A 190 7.85 2.20 -9.25
C LYS A 190 8.32 1.69 -10.61
N GLU A 191 7.66 0.64 -11.10
CA GLU A 191 7.93 -0.06 -12.36
C GLU A 191 7.68 0.81 -13.60
N VAL A 192 7.03 1.97 -13.45
CA VAL A 192 6.73 2.93 -14.52
C VAL A 192 7.92 3.88 -14.81
N GLY A 193 9.06 3.67 -14.14
CA GLY A 193 10.34 4.32 -14.46
C GLY A 193 10.28 5.84 -14.35
N ALA A 194 10.59 6.57 -15.43
CA ALA A 194 10.65 8.03 -15.43
C ALA A 194 9.34 8.70 -14.98
N CYS A 195 8.18 8.09 -15.29
CA CYS A 195 6.90 8.59 -14.80
C CYS A 195 6.82 8.54 -13.27
N TYR A 196 7.31 7.45 -12.67
CA TYR A 196 7.30 7.29 -11.22
C TYR A 196 8.08 8.41 -10.53
N GLU A 197 9.29 8.74 -11.01
CA GLU A 197 10.09 9.82 -10.41
C GLU A 197 9.41 11.19 -10.52
N LYS A 198 8.81 11.49 -11.68
CA LYS A 198 7.99 12.71 -11.88
C LYS A 198 6.84 12.79 -10.89
N ILE A 199 6.10 11.70 -10.71
CA ILE A 199 4.95 11.63 -9.81
C ILE A 199 5.37 11.63 -8.33
N ARG A 200 6.51 11.02 -8.02
CA ARG A 200 7.10 10.98 -6.66
C ARG A 200 7.44 12.38 -6.18
N ALA A 201 8.11 13.19 -7.01
CA ALA A 201 8.38 14.58 -6.70
C ALA A 201 7.09 15.37 -6.43
N LYS A 202 6.04 15.11 -7.22
CA LYS A 202 4.72 15.74 -7.02
C LYS A 202 4.01 15.26 -5.75
N THR A 203 4.22 14.00 -5.36
CA THR A 203 3.72 13.44 -4.10
C THR A 203 4.36 14.15 -2.90
N ASP A 204 5.68 14.42 -2.98
CA ASP A 204 6.38 15.18 -1.94
C ASP A 204 5.85 16.61 -1.82
N GLU A 205 5.59 17.29 -2.94
CA GLU A 205 4.96 18.61 -2.96
C GLU A 205 3.58 18.58 -2.27
N ALA A 206 2.73 17.61 -2.62
CA ALA A 206 1.41 17.44 -2.00
C ALA A 206 1.50 17.19 -0.49
N TYR A 207 2.47 16.39 -0.06
CA TYR A 207 2.70 16.09 1.36
C TYR A 207 3.18 17.33 2.13
N ILE A 208 4.09 18.13 1.57
CA ILE A 208 4.54 19.38 2.18
C ILE A 208 3.36 20.34 2.34
N ALA A 209 2.56 20.53 1.28
CA ALA A 209 1.38 21.39 1.34
C ALA A 209 0.33 20.91 2.37
N TYR A 210 0.13 19.59 2.49
CA TYR A 210 -0.69 18.99 3.55
C TYR A 210 -0.15 19.33 4.95
N GLN A 211 1.15 19.16 5.17
CA GLN A 211 1.79 19.43 6.45
C GLN A 211 1.72 20.91 6.81
N ASP A 212 1.88 21.81 5.84
CA ASP A 212 1.77 23.25 6.05
C ASP A 212 0.35 23.66 6.45
N GLN A 213 -0.68 23.13 5.78
CA GLN A 213 -2.06 23.34 6.21
C GLN A 213 -2.31 22.81 7.63
N LYS A 214 -1.87 21.58 7.93
CA LYS A 214 -2.06 20.98 9.27
C LYS A 214 -1.33 21.78 10.34
N CYS A 215 -0.14 22.27 10.02
CA CYS A 215 0.63 23.12 10.90
C CYS A 215 -0.08 24.45 11.15
N ALA A 216 -0.57 25.13 10.11
CA ALA A 216 -1.34 26.37 10.26
C ALA A 216 -2.62 26.18 11.10
N GLU A 217 -3.39 25.11 10.84
CA GLU A 217 -4.58 24.75 11.64
C GLU A 217 -4.22 24.52 13.12
N THR A 218 -3.09 23.85 13.38
CA THR A 218 -2.64 23.53 14.74
C THR A 218 -2.15 24.77 15.47
N ILE A 219 -1.44 25.66 14.79
CA ILE A 219 -1.05 26.97 15.33
C ILE A 219 -2.29 27.78 15.69
N GLN A 220 -3.30 27.83 14.83
CA GLN A 220 -4.54 28.55 15.12
C GLN A 220 -5.25 28.01 16.37
N LYS A 221 -5.38 26.69 16.50
CA LYS A 221 -5.94 26.05 17.69
C LYS A 221 -5.16 26.38 18.96
N SER A 222 -3.82 26.38 18.87
CA SER A 222 -2.97 26.77 19.98
C SER A 222 -3.19 28.24 20.36
N GLN A 223 -3.24 29.16 19.39
CA GLN A 223 -3.49 30.57 19.65
C GLN A 223 -4.86 30.82 20.31
N THR A 224 -5.91 30.11 19.88
CA THR A 224 -7.22 30.16 20.54
C THR A 224 -7.14 29.66 21.99
N ALA A 225 -6.40 28.58 22.27
CA ALA A 225 -6.21 28.09 23.63
C ALA A 225 -5.41 29.09 24.50
N ILE A 226 -4.37 29.72 23.95
CA ILE A 226 -3.62 30.80 24.62
C ILE A 226 -4.54 31.97 24.98
N ALA A 227 -5.37 32.42 24.03
CA ALA A 227 -6.32 33.51 24.27
C ALA A 227 -7.34 33.18 25.37
N ALA A 228 -7.66 31.89 25.55
CA ALA A 228 -8.51 31.39 26.62
C ALA A 228 -7.75 31.07 27.93
N ASN A 229 -6.46 31.45 28.05
CA ASN A 229 -5.56 31.09 29.16
C ASN A 229 -5.40 29.57 29.41
N ASN A 230 -5.72 28.74 28.43
CA ASN A 230 -5.56 27.29 28.49
C ASN A 230 -4.20 26.87 27.92
N TYR A 231 -3.15 27.16 28.68
CA TYR A 231 -1.76 26.95 28.27
C TYR A 231 -1.42 25.47 28.04
N ASN A 232 -1.98 24.56 28.83
CA ASN A 232 -1.78 23.12 28.67
C ASN A 232 -2.31 22.59 27.33
N SER A 233 -3.50 23.04 26.92
CA SER A 233 -4.03 22.68 25.61
C SER A 233 -3.21 23.30 24.49
N ALA A 234 -2.77 24.56 24.66
CA ALA A 234 -1.91 25.23 23.69
C ALA A 234 -0.59 24.46 23.45
N LEU A 235 0.08 24.02 24.51
CA LEU A 235 1.30 23.21 24.44
C LEU A 235 1.05 21.84 23.81
N THR A 236 -0.06 21.19 24.16
CA THR A 236 -0.47 19.91 23.56
C THR A 236 -0.68 20.01 22.05
N TYR A 237 -1.21 21.13 21.55
CA TYR A 237 -1.31 21.37 20.12
C TYR A 237 0.06 21.59 19.49
N LEU A 238 0.89 22.46 20.09
CA LEU A 238 2.20 22.81 19.54
C LEU A 238 3.18 21.63 19.50
N SER A 239 3.08 20.70 20.45
CA SER A 239 3.94 19.51 20.49
C SER A 239 3.63 18.49 19.38
N ARG A 240 2.41 18.54 18.82
CA ARG A 240 2.00 17.71 17.67
C ARG A 240 2.53 18.24 16.33
N ILE A 241 3.01 19.48 16.28
CA ILE A 241 3.57 20.06 15.05
C ILE A 241 4.83 19.30 14.67
N ASP A 242 4.88 18.82 13.43
CA ASP A 242 6.03 18.10 12.93
C ASP A 242 7.27 19.03 12.87
N PRO A 243 8.43 18.63 13.43
CA PRO A 243 9.65 19.44 13.40
C PRO A 243 10.17 19.75 12.00
N SER A 244 9.80 18.96 11.00
CA SER A 244 10.12 19.18 9.58
C SER A 244 9.13 20.08 8.86
N SER A 245 8.02 20.49 9.49
CA SER A 245 7.04 21.42 8.91
C SER A 245 7.57 22.85 8.86
N SER A 246 7.04 23.65 7.92
CA SER A 246 7.44 25.05 7.73
C SER A 246 7.21 25.91 8.97
N CYS A 247 6.17 25.65 9.77
CA CYS A 247 5.87 26.45 10.97
C CYS A 247 6.45 25.90 12.28
N ASN A 248 7.44 25.00 12.22
CA ASN A 248 8.21 24.63 13.41
C ASN A 248 8.82 25.86 14.11
N GLY A 249 9.41 26.80 13.36
CA GLY A 249 9.96 28.03 13.95
C GLY A 249 8.93 28.82 14.76
N LYS A 250 7.75 29.07 14.17
CA LYS A 250 6.63 29.73 14.85
C LYS A 250 6.12 28.94 16.06
N SER A 251 6.07 27.60 15.94
CA SER A 251 5.71 26.72 17.05
C SER A 251 6.65 26.87 18.24
N GLN A 252 7.97 26.89 18.00
CA GLN A 252 8.98 27.08 19.04
C GLN A 252 8.86 28.46 19.71
N SER A 253 8.62 29.51 18.93
CA SER A 253 8.40 30.86 19.49
C SER A 253 7.17 30.94 20.40
N LEU A 254 6.07 30.28 20.02
CA LEU A 254 4.87 30.21 20.87
C LEU A 254 5.11 29.38 22.13
N ILE A 255 5.81 28.25 22.01
CA ILE A 255 6.21 27.42 23.14
C ILE A 255 7.01 28.25 24.16
N ALA A 256 8.04 28.96 23.71
CA ALA A 256 8.87 29.81 24.58
C ALA A 256 8.08 30.94 25.25
N SER A 257 7.04 31.45 24.57
CA SER A 257 6.16 32.49 25.13
C SER A 257 5.20 31.93 26.19
N ILE A 258 4.83 30.65 26.10
CA ILE A 258 3.98 29.96 27.08
C ILE A 258 4.82 29.45 28.26
N SER A 259 6.07 29.02 28.04
CA SER A 259 6.93 28.44 29.08
C SER A 259 7.22 29.41 30.24
N THR A 260 7.06 30.72 30.03
CA THR A 260 7.17 31.74 31.07
C THR A 260 5.91 31.90 31.91
N LYS A 261 4.80 31.25 31.53
CA LYS A 261 3.46 31.37 32.12
C LYS A 261 2.93 30.07 32.74
N VAL A 262 3.72 28.99 32.69
CA VAL A 262 3.39 27.64 33.17
C VAL A 262 4.28 27.26 34.35
N ASP A 263 3.86 26.30 35.15
CA ASP A 263 4.60 25.90 36.35
C ASP A 263 5.85 25.06 36.04
N GLU A 264 6.63 24.73 37.07
CA GLU A 264 7.89 23.98 36.91
C GLU A 264 7.68 22.57 36.33
N LYS A 265 6.60 21.90 36.73
CA LYS A 265 6.27 20.55 36.27
C LYS A 265 5.86 20.55 34.80
N GLU A 266 5.13 21.57 34.37
CA GLU A 266 4.76 21.79 32.98
C GLU A 266 5.98 22.16 32.11
N ARG A 267 6.96 22.90 32.67
CA ARG A 267 8.25 23.16 32.00
C ARG A 267 9.10 21.91 31.80
N GLU A 268 9.16 21.02 32.79
CA GLU A 268 9.87 19.75 32.65
C GLU A 268 9.26 18.86 31.56
N GLN A 269 7.92 18.77 31.51
CA GLN A 269 7.21 18.02 30.47
C GLN A 269 7.48 18.59 29.07
N LEU A 270 7.55 19.91 28.95
CA LEU A 270 7.87 20.58 27.70
C LEU A 270 9.29 20.24 27.22
N ALA A 271 10.28 20.30 28.12
CA ALA A 271 11.66 19.95 27.83
C ALA A 271 11.80 18.47 27.38
N GLN A 272 11.02 17.57 27.98
CA GLN A 272 10.97 16.16 27.56
C GLN A 272 10.39 16.02 26.15
N GLN A 273 9.31 16.73 25.83
CA GLN A 273 8.68 16.70 24.50
C GLN A 273 9.62 17.27 23.41
N GLU A 274 10.39 18.30 23.71
CA GLU A 274 11.38 18.84 22.78
C GLU A 274 12.48 17.85 22.41
N ARG A 275 12.95 17.03 23.37
CA ARG A 275 13.92 15.96 23.12
C ARG A 275 13.37 14.93 22.15
N TYR A 276 12.17 14.41 22.43
CA TYR A 276 11.50 13.45 21.55
C TYR A 276 11.28 14.01 20.13
N ARG A 277 10.97 15.30 20.02
CA ARG A 277 10.80 15.97 18.72
C ARG A 277 12.11 16.08 17.94
N LYS A 278 13.24 16.35 18.59
CA LYS A 278 14.56 16.37 17.93
C LYS A 278 14.89 15.01 17.31
N ASP A 279 14.60 13.92 18.03
CA ASP A 279 14.86 12.56 17.56
C ASP A 279 14.05 12.20 16.29
N ARG A 280 12.80 12.70 16.17
CA ARG A 280 12.00 12.48 14.95
C ARG A 280 12.48 13.25 13.72
N LYS A 281 13.20 14.36 13.90
CA LYS A 281 13.61 15.27 12.82
C LYS A 281 14.63 14.62 11.87
N GLU A 282 15.42 13.68 12.37
CA GLU A 282 16.55 13.09 11.64
C GLU A 282 16.12 12.09 10.54
N LEU A 283 14.82 11.77 10.44
CA LEU A 283 14.36 10.67 9.59
C LEU A 283 13.65 11.16 8.31
N ALA A 284 14.44 11.53 7.28
CA ALA A 284 13.94 11.83 5.94
C ALA A 284 13.15 10.66 5.30
N ARG A 285 13.36 9.43 5.79
CA ARG A 285 12.67 8.20 5.39
C ARG A 285 11.16 8.19 5.73
N LEU A 286 10.70 9.10 6.60
CA LEU A 286 9.29 9.15 7.05
C LEU A 286 8.32 9.72 6.02
N ARG A 287 8.73 10.61 5.11
CA ARG A 287 7.76 11.32 4.24
C ARG A 287 6.96 10.37 3.35
N MET A 288 7.65 9.48 2.65
CA MET A 288 7.02 8.46 1.80
C MET A 288 6.21 7.44 2.63
N ALA A 289 6.68 7.10 3.84
CA ALA A 289 5.92 6.24 4.75
C ALA A 289 4.62 6.91 5.24
N ASN A 290 4.69 8.19 5.61
CA ASN A 290 3.52 8.96 6.05
C ASN A 290 2.56 9.23 4.89
N ALA A 291 3.07 9.50 3.68
CA ALA A 291 2.26 9.62 2.47
C ALA A 291 1.48 8.32 2.18
N LYS A 292 2.13 7.16 2.35
CA LYS A 292 1.48 5.84 2.28
C LYS A 292 0.33 5.74 3.28
N GLU A 293 0.56 6.10 4.55
CA GLU A 293 -0.47 6.03 5.59
C GLU A 293 -1.66 6.95 5.28
N ILE A 294 -1.40 8.17 4.78
CA ILE A 294 -2.44 9.10 4.35
C ILE A 294 -3.24 8.52 3.19
N ALA A 295 -2.56 7.94 2.19
CA ALA A 295 -3.21 7.30 1.06
C ALA A 295 -4.09 6.14 1.52
N LEU A 296 -3.57 5.24 2.37
CA LEU A 296 -4.33 4.11 2.93
C LEU A 296 -5.55 4.58 3.72
N ALA A 297 -5.40 5.59 4.58
CA ALA A 297 -6.49 6.15 5.36
C ALA A 297 -7.56 6.80 4.47
N TYR A 298 -7.14 7.53 3.42
CA TYR A 298 -8.05 8.12 2.45
C TYR A 298 -8.94 7.06 1.80
N TYR A 299 -8.35 5.96 1.30
CA TYR A 299 -9.14 4.90 0.65
C TYR A 299 -10.01 4.12 1.63
N LYS A 300 -9.52 3.82 2.84
CA LYS A 300 -10.35 3.17 3.88
C LYS A 300 -11.55 4.01 4.30
N SER A 301 -11.46 5.34 4.21
CA SER A 301 -12.55 6.25 4.55
C SER A 301 -13.63 6.38 3.47
N LYS A 302 -13.36 5.93 2.24
CA LYS A 302 -14.34 5.89 1.16
C LYS A 302 -15.17 4.61 1.30
N PRO A 303 -16.49 4.65 1.01
CA PRO A 303 -17.27 3.42 0.95
C PRO A 303 -16.60 2.49 -0.05
N GLN A 304 -16.28 1.26 0.37
CA GLN A 304 -15.89 0.23 -0.57
C GLN A 304 -17.10 -0.01 -1.46
N THR A 305 -17.08 0.51 -2.68
CA THR A 305 -18.08 0.18 -3.68
C THR A 305 -17.99 -1.31 -3.94
N VAL A 306 -18.76 -2.09 -3.18
CA VAL A 306 -19.29 -3.37 -3.63
C VAL A 306 -20.13 -3.01 -4.84
N ILE A 307 -19.55 -3.13 -6.02
CA ILE A 307 -20.30 -2.99 -7.26
C ILE A 307 -21.21 -4.20 -7.29
N TYR A 308 -22.43 -4.04 -6.79
CA TYR A 308 -23.55 -4.89 -7.20
C TYR A 308 -23.75 -4.61 -8.68
N LYS A 309 -23.08 -5.38 -9.55
CA LYS A 309 -23.48 -5.46 -10.95
C LYS A 309 -24.81 -6.21 -10.97
N SER A 310 -25.91 -5.47 -10.85
CA SER A 310 -27.13 -5.83 -11.56
C SER A 310 -26.76 -5.74 -13.04
N LEU A 311 -26.44 -6.89 -13.63
CA LEU A 311 -26.57 -7.09 -15.06
C LEU A 311 -28.01 -7.54 -15.21
N PHE A 312 -28.89 -6.61 -15.61
CA PHE A 312 -30.29 -6.80 -15.99
C PHE A 312 -30.99 -8.03 -15.40
#